data_AF-A0A957V3D1-F1
#
_entry.id   AF-A0A957V3D1-F1
#
_cell.length_a   1.000
_cell.length_b   1.000
_cell.length_c   1.000
_cell.angle_alpha   90.00
_cell.angle_beta   90.00
_cell.angle_gamma   90.00
#
_symmetry.space_group_name_H-M   'P 1'
#
loop_
_entity.id
_entity.type
_entity.pdbx_description
1 polymer ?
#
loop_
_entity_poly.entity_id
_entity_poly.type
_entity_poly.pdbx_seq_one_letter_code
_entity_poly.pdbx_strand_id
1 'polypeptide(L)'
;PTVTTPITVTGAHIHQGDFGANGPVVFTIFNTPTYVTSTLTFGESFVLTQVQEDALLADGFYVNVHTEGYPSGEVRSQITPTAVINQRYVDEIDNTLHDGSMNPNPVPGDPFGESTLGSTRILSYGGPFAQYGGAVALANRQQPSLEVPGTTYAGRSIYTSFGLEGMSEVLNPVYGITPTQRSALVSTFLTWLDAEQGAVVITPTAEVSSTLYTFAFAFTPGWQPAPIAQSLAGPQQVRWDFGDGTPYVTAGSDTNASHQYACAADNVHTVRIEVMDVYGVTTLGTTEVNATDNCNPTGIVPSGIYLPIIGK
;
A
#
# COMPACT_ATOMS: atom_id res chain seq x y z
N PRO A 1 5.93 -11.57 -8.73
CA PRO A 1 5.42 -12.52 -9.76
C PRO A 1 6.42 -12.65 -10.93
N THR A 2 7.11 -13.78 -11.01
CA THR A 2 8.00 -14.10 -12.15
C THR A 2 7.18 -14.56 -13.37
N VAL A 3 7.65 -14.10 -14.53
CA VAL A 3 7.08 -14.19 -15.89
C VAL A 3 6.53 -15.57 -16.28
N THR A 4 5.23 -15.55 -16.62
CA THR A 4 4.47 -16.31 -17.64
C THR A 4 5.05 -17.63 -18.15
N THR A 5 4.38 -18.74 -17.84
CA THR A 5 4.42 -19.90 -18.75
C THR A 5 3.82 -19.45 -20.08
N PRO A 6 4.58 -19.50 -21.19
CA PRO A 6 4.05 -19.08 -22.48
C PRO A 6 2.86 -19.94 -22.88
N ILE A 7 1.90 -19.34 -23.59
CA ILE A 7 0.72 -20.05 -24.11
C ILE A 7 0.70 -20.02 -25.63
N THR A 8 0.17 -21.08 -26.24
CA THR A 8 -0.12 -21.10 -27.67
C THR A 8 -1.58 -20.71 -27.86
N VAL A 9 -1.83 -19.53 -28.42
CA VAL A 9 -3.16 -19.07 -28.82
C VAL A 9 -3.46 -19.61 -30.21
N THR A 10 -4.51 -20.40 -30.35
CA THR A 10 -4.82 -21.12 -31.60
C THR A 10 -5.73 -20.33 -32.54
N GLY A 11 -6.47 -19.34 -32.02
CA GLY A 11 -7.35 -18.50 -32.83
C GLY A 11 -8.18 -17.54 -31.98
N ALA A 12 -8.82 -16.57 -32.66
CA ALA A 12 -9.84 -15.71 -32.06
C ALA A 12 -10.98 -15.46 -33.04
N HIS A 13 -12.19 -15.44 -32.50
CA HIS A 13 -13.43 -15.33 -33.26
C HIS A 13 -14.39 -14.34 -32.62
N ILE A 14 -15.25 -13.73 -33.44
CA ILE A 14 -16.47 -13.06 -32.99
C ILE A 14 -17.62 -14.03 -33.19
N HIS A 15 -18.37 -14.28 -32.13
CA HIS A 15 -19.55 -15.13 -32.11
C HIS A 15 -20.82 -14.30 -31.89
N GLN A 16 -21.98 -14.88 -32.24
CA GLN A 16 -23.29 -14.28 -31.94
C GLN A 16 -24.00 -15.05 -30.83
N GLY A 17 -24.04 -14.50 -29.64
CA GLY A 17 -24.78 -15.02 -28.50
C GLY A 17 -24.85 -14.02 -27.35
N ASP A 18 -25.95 -14.09 -26.60
CA ASP A 18 -26.18 -13.26 -25.42
C ASP A 18 -25.20 -13.60 -24.28
N PHE A 19 -25.20 -12.78 -23.23
CA PHE A 19 -24.43 -13.03 -22.02
C PHE A 19 -24.72 -14.43 -21.45
N GLY A 20 -23.66 -15.21 -21.23
CA GLY A 20 -23.76 -16.57 -20.68
C GLY A 20 -24.25 -17.63 -21.68
N ALA A 21 -24.56 -17.25 -22.93
CA ALA A 21 -24.98 -18.16 -23.99
C ALA A 21 -23.88 -18.33 -25.05
N ASN A 22 -23.69 -19.57 -25.49
CA ASN A 22 -22.79 -19.89 -26.60
C ASN A 22 -23.50 -19.68 -27.94
N GLY A 23 -22.74 -19.18 -28.91
CA GLY A 23 -23.22 -18.83 -30.24
C GLY A 23 -22.34 -19.35 -31.37
N PRO A 24 -22.84 -19.38 -32.62
CA PRO A 24 -22.01 -19.69 -33.78
C PRO A 24 -20.95 -18.60 -34.01
N VAL A 25 -19.84 -18.99 -34.65
CA VAL A 25 -18.84 -18.04 -35.16
C VAL A 25 -19.45 -17.21 -36.28
N VAL A 26 -19.36 -15.88 -36.17
CA VAL A 26 -19.78 -14.92 -37.19
C VAL A 26 -18.59 -14.42 -37.98
N PHE A 27 -17.49 -14.09 -37.30
CA PHE A 27 -16.27 -13.60 -37.93
C PHE A 27 -15.04 -14.30 -37.34
N THR A 28 -14.10 -14.65 -38.21
CA THR A 28 -12.78 -15.13 -37.82
C THR A 28 -11.82 -13.95 -37.80
N ILE A 29 -11.20 -13.69 -36.66
CA ILE A 29 -10.15 -12.67 -36.54
C ILE A 29 -8.83 -13.29 -36.99
N PHE A 30 -8.45 -14.44 -36.42
CA PHE A 30 -7.32 -15.23 -36.90
C PHE A 30 -7.47 -16.69 -36.47
N ASN A 31 -6.81 -17.60 -37.18
CA ASN A 31 -6.77 -19.04 -36.88
C ASN A 31 -5.37 -19.65 -37.03
N THR A 32 -4.34 -18.80 -36.94
CA THR A 32 -2.96 -19.23 -36.98
C THR A 32 -2.44 -19.37 -35.54
N PRO A 33 -1.98 -20.57 -35.13
CA PRO A 33 -1.35 -20.76 -33.83
C PRO A 33 -0.21 -19.76 -33.62
N THR A 34 -0.30 -19.00 -32.53
CA THR A 34 0.64 -17.95 -32.18
C THR A 34 1.15 -18.20 -30.77
N TYR A 35 2.47 -18.27 -30.63
CA TYR A 35 3.12 -18.44 -29.34
C TYR A 35 3.24 -17.08 -28.63
N VAL A 36 2.63 -16.94 -27.46
CA VAL A 36 2.51 -15.68 -26.74
C VAL A 36 3.24 -15.78 -25.41
N THR A 37 4.21 -14.90 -25.20
CA THR A 37 5.02 -14.80 -23.97
C THR A 37 4.61 -13.61 -23.09
N SER A 38 3.88 -12.65 -23.66
CA SER A 38 3.41 -11.42 -23.01
C SER A 38 2.09 -10.97 -23.65
N THR A 39 2.09 -9.90 -24.43
CA THR A 39 0.89 -9.34 -25.08
C THR A 39 0.66 -9.95 -26.46
N LEU A 40 -0.61 -10.26 -26.76
CA LEU A 40 -1.09 -10.54 -28.11
C LEU A 40 -2.01 -9.40 -28.56
N THR A 41 -1.67 -8.78 -29.70
CA THR A 41 -2.51 -7.78 -30.34
C THR A 41 -2.98 -8.33 -31.67
N PHE A 42 -4.29 -8.28 -31.91
CA PHE A 42 -4.93 -8.64 -33.17
C PHE A 42 -5.97 -7.59 -33.54
N GLY A 43 -6.30 -7.50 -34.82
CA GLY A 43 -7.32 -6.60 -35.30
C GLY A 43 -7.70 -6.97 -36.73
N GLU A 44 -8.99 -6.90 -37.01
CA GLU A 44 -9.56 -7.12 -38.34
C GLU A 44 -10.72 -6.15 -38.55
N SER A 45 -11.06 -5.90 -39.81
CA SER A 45 -12.19 -5.06 -40.18
C SER A 45 -13.24 -5.89 -40.92
N PHE A 46 -14.48 -5.85 -40.44
CA PHE A 46 -15.59 -6.55 -41.06
C PHE A 46 -16.67 -5.55 -41.49
N VAL A 47 -17.30 -5.81 -42.63
CA VAL A 47 -18.50 -5.09 -43.06
C VAL A 47 -19.71 -5.87 -42.55
N LEU A 48 -20.53 -5.24 -41.71
CA LEU A 48 -21.73 -5.86 -41.17
C LEU A 48 -22.87 -5.81 -42.18
N THR A 49 -23.61 -6.91 -42.27
CA THR A 49 -24.98 -6.89 -42.82
C THR A 49 -25.92 -6.19 -41.83
N GLN A 50 -27.09 -5.73 -42.31
CA GLN A 50 -28.08 -5.09 -41.43
C GLN A 50 -28.46 -5.97 -40.24
N VAL A 51 -28.67 -7.28 -40.45
CA VAL A 51 -29.03 -8.21 -39.38
C VAL A 51 -27.91 -8.36 -38.34
N GLN A 52 -26.65 -8.32 -38.78
CA GLN A 52 -25.49 -8.38 -37.87
C GLN A 52 -25.28 -7.07 -37.14
N GLU A 53 -25.55 -5.94 -37.78
CA GLU A 53 -25.56 -4.63 -37.12
C GLU A 53 -26.64 -4.57 -36.04
N ASP A 54 -27.86 -5.01 -36.34
CA ASP A 54 -28.95 -5.07 -35.35
C ASP A 54 -28.57 -5.98 -34.17
N ALA A 55 -27.91 -7.13 -34.44
CA ALA A 55 -27.41 -8.02 -33.41
C ALA A 55 -26.29 -7.41 -32.57
N LEU A 56 -25.36 -6.67 -33.19
CA LEU A 56 -24.31 -5.93 -32.49
C LEU A 56 -24.92 -4.85 -31.59
N LEU A 57 -25.89 -4.08 -32.11
CA LEU A 57 -26.60 -3.03 -31.38
C LEU A 57 -27.45 -3.56 -30.22
N ALA A 58 -27.81 -4.85 -30.24
CA ALA A 58 -28.49 -5.55 -29.16
C ALA A 58 -27.51 -6.25 -28.18
N ASP A 59 -26.21 -5.90 -28.20
CA ASP A 59 -25.15 -6.54 -27.41
C ASP A 59 -25.03 -8.04 -27.66
N GLY A 60 -25.43 -8.53 -28.84
CA GLY A 60 -25.51 -9.94 -29.17
C GLY A 60 -24.21 -10.58 -29.68
N PHE A 61 -23.10 -9.84 -29.72
CA PHE A 61 -21.80 -10.34 -30.17
C PHE A 61 -20.78 -10.45 -29.04
N TYR A 62 -19.92 -11.46 -29.09
CA TYR A 62 -18.80 -11.61 -28.16
C TYR A 62 -17.52 -12.07 -28.88
N VAL A 63 -16.36 -11.62 -28.38
CA VAL A 63 -15.06 -12.16 -28.78
C VAL A 63 -14.73 -13.38 -27.92
N ASN A 64 -14.19 -14.41 -28.55
CA ASN A 64 -13.67 -15.60 -27.88
C ASN A 64 -12.25 -15.89 -28.39
N VAL A 65 -11.32 -16.10 -27.46
CA VAL A 65 -9.91 -16.40 -27.76
C VAL A 65 -9.61 -17.83 -27.30
N HIS A 66 -9.00 -18.62 -28.16
CA HIS A 66 -8.76 -20.05 -27.97
C HIS A 66 -7.28 -20.31 -27.72
N THR A 67 -6.97 -21.23 -26.81
CA THR A 67 -5.60 -21.72 -26.55
C THR A 67 -5.55 -23.24 -26.73
N GLU A 68 -4.35 -23.80 -26.79
CA GLU A 68 -4.17 -25.27 -26.77
C GLU A 68 -4.78 -25.91 -25.51
N GLY A 69 -4.68 -25.23 -24.36
CA GLY A 69 -5.23 -25.71 -23.08
C GLY A 69 -6.75 -25.60 -23.00
N TYR A 70 -7.34 -24.61 -23.69
CA TYR A 70 -8.77 -24.34 -23.66
C TYR A 70 -9.30 -24.15 -25.10
N PRO A 71 -9.46 -25.25 -25.86
CA PRO A 71 -9.89 -25.19 -27.26
C PRO A 71 -11.29 -24.61 -27.45
N SER A 72 -12.17 -24.72 -26.45
CA SER A 72 -13.52 -24.14 -26.46
C SER A 72 -13.54 -22.63 -26.19
N GLY A 73 -12.42 -22.06 -25.74
CA GLY A 73 -12.29 -20.65 -25.36
C GLY A 73 -11.62 -20.51 -23.99
N GLU A 74 -10.51 -19.80 -23.95
CA GLU A 74 -9.82 -19.37 -22.72
C GLU A 74 -10.43 -18.07 -22.20
N VAL A 75 -10.68 -17.11 -23.11
CA VAL A 75 -11.13 -15.75 -22.75
C VAL A 75 -12.32 -15.36 -23.62
N ARG A 76 -13.41 -14.92 -22.97
CA ARG A 76 -14.63 -14.41 -23.60
C ARG A 76 -14.92 -13.00 -23.11
N SER A 77 -15.30 -12.10 -24.03
CA SER A 77 -15.82 -10.77 -23.67
C SER A 77 -16.94 -10.33 -24.61
N GLN A 78 -17.99 -9.71 -24.08
CA GLN A 78 -19.09 -9.17 -24.90
C GLN A 78 -18.66 -7.90 -25.62
N ILE A 79 -19.11 -7.72 -26.86
CA ILE A 79 -18.88 -6.51 -27.65
C ILE A 79 -20.09 -5.62 -27.48
N THR A 80 -19.89 -4.44 -26.88
CA THR A 80 -20.93 -3.43 -26.69
C THR A 80 -20.62 -2.21 -27.58
N PRO A 81 -21.53 -1.79 -28.47
CA PRO A 81 -21.30 -0.65 -29.37
C PRO A 81 -21.44 0.71 -28.67
N THR A 82 -22.04 0.73 -27.48
CA THR A 82 -21.97 1.89 -26.59
C THR A 82 -20.64 1.85 -25.85
N ALA A 83 -19.90 2.97 -25.91
CA ALA A 83 -18.82 3.19 -24.99
C ALA A 83 -19.40 3.09 -23.57
N VAL A 84 -18.93 2.11 -22.80
CA VAL A 84 -19.19 2.09 -21.37
C VAL A 84 -18.56 3.37 -20.85
N ILE A 85 -19.39 4.33 -20.46
CA ILE A 85 -18.91 5.53 -19.80
C ILE A 85 -18.12 5.08 -18.58
N ASN A 86 -16.89 5.59 -18.43
CA ASN A 86 -16.08 5.43 -17.23
C ASN A 86 -17.00 5.44 -16.01
N GLN A 87 -16.91 4.40 -15.19
CA GLN A 87 -17.83 4.19 -14.06
C GLN A 87 -17.99 5.51 -13.29
N ARG A 88 -19.21 6.04 -13.25
CA ARG A 88 -19.48 7.38 -12.72
C ARG A 88 -19.27 7.47 -11.20
N TYR A 89 -19.26 6.31 -10.55
CA TYR A 89 -19.09 6.13 -9.12
C TYR A 89 -17.93 5.17 -8.90
N VAL A 90 -16.95 5.58 -8.10
CA VAL A 90 -15.92 4.68 -7.59
C VAL A 90 -16.57 3.92 -6.43
N ASP A 91 -16.58 2.58 -6.51
CA ASP A 91 -16.94 1.77 -5.34
C ASP A 91 -15.82 1.93 -4.31
N GLU A 92 -16.12 2.15 -3.04
CA GLU A 92 -15.10 2.36 -2.00
C GLU A 92 -14.89 1.04 -1.24
N ILE A 93 -13.66 0.73 -0.81
CA ILE A 93 -13.43 -0.44 0.04
C ILE A 93 -13.91 -0.09 1.45
N ASP A 94 -15.03 -0.69 1.82
CA ASP A 94 -15.52 -0.68 3.19
C ASP A 94 -14.82 -1.76 4.01
N ASN A 95 -14.28 -1.38 5.17
CA ASN A 95 -13.67 -2.28 6.15
C ASN A 95 -14.74 -2.89 7.09
N THR A 96 -15.93 -2.27 7.19
CA THR A 96 -16.89 -2.55 8.26
C THR A 96 -18.31 -2.31 7.78
N LEU A 97 -18.94 -3.35 7.22
CA LEU A 97 -20.40 -3.56 7.15
C LEU A 97 -21.23 -2.26 7.26
N HIS A 98 -21.32 -1.53 6.15
CA HIS A 98 -22.10 -0.30 5.96
C HIS A 98 -23.47 -0.17 6.69
N ASP A 99 -23.65 1.00 7.31
CA ASP A 99 -24.87 1.83 7.14
C ASP A 99 -24.59 3.31 6.79
N GLY A 100 -23.33 3.68 6.51
CA GLY A 100 -22.95 5.03 6.13
C GLY A 100 -22.92 6.05 7.28
N SER A 101 -23.10 5.63 8.53
CA SER A 101 -23.06 6.52 9.70
C SER A 101 -21.69 6.63 10.38
N MET A 102 -20.74 5.76 10.04
CA MET A 102 -19.47 5.67 10.78
C MET A 102 -18.29 6.20 9.98
N ASN A 103 -17.80 7.34 10.45
CA ASN A 103 -16.49 7.90 10.11
C ASN A 103 -15.40 6.84 10.35
N PRO A 104 -14.47 6.58 9.41
CA PRO A 104 -13.38 5.60 9.55
C PRO A 104 -12.35 5.89 10.63
N ASN A 105 -12.61 6.82 11.54
CA ASN A 105 -11.78 7.03 12.72
C ASN A 105 -12.07 5.96 13.79
N PRO A 106 -11.05 5.56 14.56
CA PRO A 106 -11.18 4.51 15.56
C PRO A 106 -12.27 4.85 16.59
N VAL A 107 -13.10 3.86 16.90
CA VAL A 107 -14.07 3.94 17.99
C VAL A 107 -13.28 4.09 19.30
N PRO A 108 -13.55 5.12 20.13
CA PRO A 108 -12.89 5.25 21.41
C PRO A 108 -13.20 4.04 22.31
N GLY A 109 -12.19 3.25 22.68
CA GLY A 109 -12.30 2.23 23.71
C GLY A 109 -12.07 0.77 23.30
N ASP A 110 -11.56 0.49 22.10
CA ASP A 110 -11.17 -0.88 21.70
C ASP A 110 -9.63 -1.05 21.62
N PRO A 111 -8.98 -1.50 22.70
CA PRO A 111 -7.53 -1.66 22.75
C PRO A 111 -7.01 -2.96 22.11
N PHE A 112 -7.88 -3.89 21.67
CA PHE A 112 -7.45 -5.21 21.16
C PHE A 112 -8.26 -5.77 19.98
N GLY A 113 -9.30 -5.09 19.50
CA GLY A 113 -10.05 -5.54 18.33
C GLY A 113 -9.22 -5.42 17.07
N GLU A 114 -9.47 -6.29 16.09
CA GLU A 114 -8.76 -6.32 14.81
C GLU A 114 -8.85 -4.98 14.03
N SER A 115 -9.68 -4.01 14.45
CA SER A 115 -9.64 -2.62 13.96
C SER A 115 -8.37 -1.84 14.36
N THR A 116 -7.59 -2.34 15.32
CA THR A 116 -6.26 -1.79 15.69
C THR A 116 -5.14 -2.29 14.78
N LEU A 117 -5.37 -3.37 14.01
CA LEU A 117 -4.54 -3.79 12.89
C LEU A 117 -4.88 -2.92 11.68
N GLY A 118 -4.61 -1.62 11.82
CA GLY A 118 -5.09 -0.58 10.92
C GLY A 118 -4.74 -0.89 9.47
N SER A 119 -5.77 -0.97 8.62
CA SER A 119 -5.54 -0.89 7.19
C SER A 119 -5.22 0.56 6.84
N THR A 120 -4.04 0.82 6.27
CA THR A 120 -3.62 2.17 5.87
C THR A 120 -4.37 2.56 4.61
N ARG A 121 -5.07 3.70 4.65
CA ARG A 121 -5.65 4.30 3.45
C ARG A 121 -4.52 4.82 2.56
N ILE A 122 -4.40 4.26 1.36
CA ILE A 122 -3.37 4.69 0.40
C ILE A 122 -3.94 5.73 -0.55
N LEU A 123 -5.21 5.60 -0.94
CA LEU A 123 -5.89 6.57 -1.78
C LEU A 123 -7.32 6.80 -1.31
N SER A 124 -7.77 8.04 -1.43
CA SER A 124 -9.15 8.49 -1.23
C SER A 124 -9.67 9.19 -2.47
N TYR A 125 -10.95 9.02 -2.79
CA TYR A 125 -11.59 9.75 -3.88
C TYR A 125 -12.09 11.12 -3.38
N GLY A 126 -11.45 12.20 -3.84
CA GLY A 126 -11.84 13.58 -3.51
C GLY A 126 -12.74 14.26 -4.55
N GLY A 127 -13.29 13.51 -5.52
CA GLY A 127 -14.05 14.08 -6.63
C GLY A 127 -15.48 14.50 -6.23
N PRO A 128 -16.17 15.28 -7.09
CA PRO A 128 -17.48 15.87 -6.78
C PRO A 128 -18.62 14.86 -6.69
N PHE A 129 -18.38 13.59 -7.04
CA PHE A 129 -19.34 12.51 -6.95
C PHE A 129 -19.09 11.59 -5.75
N ALA A 130 -18.22 12.02 -4.80
CA ALA A 130 -18.01 11.31 -3.55
C ALA A 130 -19.31 11.37 -2.73
N GLN A 131 -19.98 10.23 -2.58
CA GLN A 131 -21.18 10.14 -1.75
C GLN A 131 -20.81 9.93 -0.27
N TYR A 132 -19.70 9.25 0.00
CA TYR A 132 -19.18 8.94 1.33
C TYR A 132 -17.65 9.18 1.38
N GLY A 133 -17.10 9.22 2.60
CA GLY A 133 -15.67 9.40 2.84
C GLY A 133 -14.93 8.07 2.96
N GLY A 134 -14.62 7.41 1.84
CA GLY A 134 -13.94 6.12 1.84
C GLY A 134 -12.54 6.15 1.27
N ALA A 135 -11.91 4.97 1.31
CA ALA A 135 -10.64 4.73 0.64
C ALA A 135 -10.89 3.85 -0.58
N VAL A 136 -10.25 4.22 -1.68
CA VAL A 136 -10.30 3.45 -2.93
C VAL A 136 -9.15 2.44 -3.00
N ALA A 137 -8.18 2.58 -2.09
CA ALA A 137 -7.13 1.61 -1.85
C ALA A 137 -6.82 1.53 -0.35
N LEU A 138 -6.87 0.32 0.18
CA LEU A 138 -6.44 -0.01 1.54
C LEU A 138 -5.22 -0.90 1.44
N ALA A 139 -4.23 -0.63 2.27
CA ALA A 139 -3.19 -1.59 2.53
C ALA A 139 -3.35 -2.23 3.89
N ASN A 140 -3.09 -3.54 3.94
CA ASN A 140 -3.07 -4.26 5.18
C ASN A 140 -1.82 -5.14 5.23
N ARG A 141 -1.03 -4.98 6.29
CA ARG A 141 -0.23 -6.05 6.90
C ARG A 141 0.32 -5.56 8.23
N GLN A 142 0.40 -6.47 9.21
CA GLN A 142 1.08 -6.22 10.47
C GLN A 142 2.58 -5.99 10.22
N GLN A 143 3.07 -4.82 10.61
CA GLN A 143 4.50 -4.48 10.64
C GLN A 143 5.01 -4.59 12.08
N PRO A 144 6.32 -4.81 12.30
CA PRO A 144 6.86 -4.74 13.65
C PRO A 144 6.67 -3.34 14.25
N SER A 145 6.28 -3.32 15.52
CA SER A 145 6.13 -2.11 16.33
C SER A 145 6.69 -2.34 17.73
N LEU A 146 6.79 -1.30 18.53
CA LEU A 146 7.19 -1.40 19.94
C LEU A 146 6.23 -2.30 20.75
N GLU A 147 4.95 -2.34 20.38
CA GLU A 147 3.95 -3.22 20.99
C GLU A 147 4.10 -4.68 20.56
N VAL A 148 4.54 -4.93 19.33
CA VAL A 148 4.68 -6.30 18.77
C VAL A 148 6.02 -6.47 18.02
N PRO A 149 7.16 -6.44 18.75
CA PRO A 149 8.49 -6.42 18.12
C PRO A 149 8.88 -7.75 17.46
N GLY A 150 8.18 -8.85 17.78
CA GLY A 150 8.44 -10.19 17.21
C GLY A 150 7.89 -10.42 15.80
N THR A 151 7.22 -9.44 15.20
CA THR A 151 6.60 -9.59 13.87
C THR A 151 7.62 -9.41 12.76
N THR A 152 7.80 -10.41 11.89
CA THR A 152 8.69 -10.29 10.73
C THR A 152 8.02 -9.57 9.56
N TYR A 153 8.77 -8.68 8.90
CA TYR A 153 8.36 -8.09 7.63
C TYR A 153 8.48 -9.11 6.48
N ALA A 154 7.34 -9.44 5.87
CA ALA A 154 7.22 -10.35 4.73
C ALA A 154 6.43 -9.68 3.59
N GLY A 155 6.62 -8.36 3.42
CA GLY A 155 5.97 -7.56 2.38
C GLY A 155 4.65 -6.91 2.83
N ARG A 156 3.88 -6.46 1.84
CA ARG A 156 2.62 -5.69 1.99
C ARG A 156 1.55 -6.21 1.04
N SER A 157 0.29 -5.89 1.33
CA SER A 157 -0.82 -6.16 0.42
C SER A 157 -1.65 -4.89 0.24
N ILE A 158 -2.06 -4.63 -1.00
CA ILE A 158 -3.01 -3.55 -1.35
C ILE A 158 -4.27 -4.20 -1.90
N TYR A 159 -5.41 -3.72 -1.42
CA TYR A 159 -6.73 -3.97 -1.98
C TYR A 159 -7.19 -2.69 -2.66
N THR A 160 -7.72 -2.80 -3.89
CA THR A 160 -8.29 -1.67 -4.65
C THR A 160 -9.71 -2.00 -5.09
N SER A 161 -10.65 -1.07 -4.93
CA SER A 161 -12.07 -1.27 -5.30
C SER A 161 -12.42 -0.87 -6.73
N PHE A 162 -11.46 -0.36 -7.50
CA PHE A 162 -11.65 0.10 -8.87
C PHE A 162 -10.58 -0.50 -9.78
N GLY A 163 -10.92 -0.82 -11.03
CA GLY A 163 -9.96 -0.67 -12.11
C GLY A 163 -9.80 0.82 -12.40
N LEU A 164 -8.72 1.25 -13.04
CA LEU A 164 -8.34 2.67 -13.19
C LEU A 164 -9.34 3.51 -14.04
N GLU A 165 -10.55 3.02 -14.27
CA GLU A 165 -11.57 3.54 -15.15
C GLU A 165 -12.15 4.90 -14.69
N GLY A 166 -11.99 5.31 -13.42
CA GLY A 166 -12.44 6.63 -12.93
C GLY A 166 -11.41 7.77 -13.04
N MET A 167 -10.16 7.46 -13.44
CA MET A 167 -9.08 8.45 -13.51
C MET A 167 -9.17 9.27 -14.80
N SER A 168 -9.08 10.60 -14.67
CA SER A 168 -8.88 11.50 -15.80
C SER A 168 -7.39 11.84 -15.90
N GLU A 169 -6.89 12.16 -17.09
CA GLU A 169 -5.56 12.79 -17.27
C GLU A 169 -5.71 14.27 -17.67
N VAL A 170 -6.96 14.74 -17.69
CA VAL A 170 -7.36 16.07 -18.13
C VAL A 170 -7.63 16.93 -16.90
N LEU A 171 -6.94 18.07 -16.82
CA LEU A 171 -7.17 19.11 -15.80
C LEU A 171 -8.67 19.38 -15.65
N ASN A 172 -9.18 19.27 -14.43
CA ASN A 172 -10.51 19.76 -14.13
C ASN A 172 -10.42 21.24 -13.75
N PRO A 173 -10.85 22.18 -14.61
CA PRO A 173 -10.70 23.61 -14.36
C PRO A 173 -11.58 24.13 -13.21
N VAL A 174 -12.60 23.36 -12.79
CA VAL A 174 -13.49 23.71 -11.68
C VAL A 174 -12.83 23.46 -10.33
N TYR A 175 -12.04 22.38 -10.21
CA TYR A 175 -11.40 21.99 -8.95
C TYR A 175 -9.89 22.24 -8.93
N GLY A 176 -9.28 22.67 -10.05
CA GLY A 176 -7.85 22.99 -10.12
C GLY A 176 -6.92 21.79 -9.96
N ILE A 177 -7.44 20.58 -10.13
CA ILE A 177 -6.69 19.33 -9.96
C ILE A 177 -6.34 18.79 -11.35
N THR A 178 -5.05 18.62 -11.62
CA THR A 178 -4.58 17.80 -12.76
C THR A 178 -4.61 16.35 -12.30
N PRO A 179 -5.57 15.55 -12.78
CA PRO A 179 -5.66 14.17 -12.36
C PRO A 179 -4.50 13.39 -13.00
N THR A 180 -3.77 12.66 -12.16
CA THR A 180 -2.52 12.00 -12.54
C THR A 180 -2.76 10.91 -13.60
N GLN A 181 -1.71 10.52 -14.33
CA GLN A 181 -1.81 9.42 -15.30
C GLN A 181 -2.12 8.10 -14.60
N ARG A 182 -2.85 7.21 -15.27
CA ARG A 182 -3.16 5.87 -14.75
C ARG A 182 -1.90 5.09 -14.39
N SER A 183 -0.90 5.15 -15.26
CA SER A 183 0.42 4.54 -15.06
C SER A 183 1.16 5.13 -13.86
N ALA A 184 1.04 6.44 -13.61
CA ALA A 184 1.65 7.08 -12.46
C ALA A 184 0.98 6.62 -11.15
N LEU A 185 -0.35 6.44 -11.13
CA LEU A 185 -1.05 5.90 -9.97
C LEU A 185 -0.64 4.46 -9.64
N VAL A 186 -0.61 3.61 -10.67
CA VAL A 186 -0.12 2.22 -10.53
C VAL A 186 1.33 2.20 -10.07
N SER A 187 2.16 3.09 -10.62
CA SER A 187 3.54 3.24 -10.19
C SER A 187 3.63 3.59 -8.70
N THR A 188 2.81 4.52 -8.20
CA THR A 188 2.75 4.84 -6.76
C THR A 188 2.35 3.63 -5.91
N PHE A 189 1.37 2.84 -6.35
CA PHE A 189 0.97 1.63 -5.63
C PHE A 189 2.05 0.57 -5.55
N LEU A 190 2.67 0.26 -6.70
CA LEU A 190 3.76 -0.72 -6.76
C LEU A 190 4.97 -0.21 -5.97
N THR A 191 5.25 1.09 -6.04
CA THR A 191 6.31 1.72 -5.26
C THR A 191 6.08 1.53 -3.77
N TRP A 192 4.85 1.76 -3.30
CA TRP A 192 4.50 1.55 -1.90
C TRP A 192 4.55 0.08 -1.48
N LEU A 193 4.15 -0.85 -2.36
CA LEU A 193 4.18 -2.29 -2.10
C LEU A 193 5.60 -2.82 -1.95
N ASP A 194 6.49 -2.38 -2.83
CA ASP A 194 7.86 -2.89 -2.91
C ASP A 194 8.82 -2.18 -1.93
N ALA A 195 8.37 -1.14 -1.22
CA ALA A 195 9.18 -0.49 -0.18
C ALA A 195 9.53 -1.50 0.95
N GLU A 196 10.81 -1.54 1.33
CA GLU A 196 11.33 -2.50 2.31
C GLU A 196 11.79 -1.84 3.61
N GLN A 197 11.90 -2.65 4.67
CA GLN A 197 12.48 -2.20 5.94
C GLN A 197 13.93 -1.81 5.79
N GLY A 198 14.30 -0.76 6.51
CA GLY A 198 15.68 -0.32 6.61
C GLY A 198 16.44 -1.00 7.74
N ALA A 199 17.49 -0.32 8.19
CA ALA A 199 18.23 -0.64 9.39
C ALA A 199 18.29 0.59 10.30
N VAL A 200 18.16 0.37 11.61
CA VAL A 200 18.36 1.41 12.62
C VAL A 200 19.41 0.95 13.61
N VAL A 201 20.42 1.79 13.84
CA VAL A 201 21.45 1.58 14.86
C VAL A 201 21.28 2.62 15.96
N ILE A 202 21.19 2.17 17.21
CA ILE A 202 21.12 3.04 18.39
C ILE A 202 22.51 3.16 19.00
N THR A 203 22.93 4.39 19.26
CA THR A 203 24.19 4.71 19.96
C THR A 203 23.87 5.36 21.32
N PRO A 204 23.89 4.58 22.41
CA PRO A 204 23.72 5.11 23.75
C PRO A 204 25.02 5.78 24.25
N THR A 205 24.89 6.93 24.90
CA THR A 205 26.00 7.65 25.54
C THR A 205 25.63 7.98 26.99
N ALA A 206 26.48 7.55 27.93
CA ALA A 206 26.38 7.98 29.32
C ALA A 206 27.05 9.35 29.50
N GLU A 207 26.31 10.33 30.00
CA GLU A 207 26.85 11.69 30.19
C GLU A 207 27.77 11.76 31.42
N VAL A 208 29.01 12.22 31.24
CA VAL A 208 30.09 12.10 32.25
C VAL A 208 29.81 12.86 33.56
N SER A 209 28.90 13.84 33.54
CA SER A 209 28.59 14.71 34.69
C SER A 209 27.15 14.57 35.21
N SER A 210 26.40 13.57 34.77
CA SER A 210 25.02 13.34 35.19
C SER A 210 24.65 11.87 35.11
N THR A 211 23.48 11.51 35.63
CA THR A 211 22.92 10.15 35.48
C THR A 211 22.06 10.00 34.22
N LEU A 212 22.17 10.96 33.29
CA LEU A 212 21.44 10.97 32.03
C LEU A 212 22.15 10.08 31.00
N TYR A 213 21.36 9.34 30.23
CA TYR A 213 21.75 8.73 28.98
C TYR A 213 21.18 9.53 27.81
N THR A 214 22.01 9.77 26.81
CA THR A 214 21.57 10.27 25.50
C THR A 214 21.61 9.14 24.48
N PHE A 215 20.63 9.14 23.57
CA PHE A 215 20.44 8.12 22.56
C PHE A 215 20.43 8.77 21.19
N ALA A 216 21.52 8.59 20.45
CA ALA A 216 21.55 8.92 19.04
C ALA A 216 21.12 7.70 18.22
N PHE A 217 20.58 7.94 17.03
CA PHE A 217 20.31 6.85 16.09
C PHE A 217 20.80 7.20 14.69
N ALA A 218 21.17 6.16 13.94
CA ALA A 218 21.42 6.24 12.52
C ALA A 218 20.40 5.35 11.81
N PHE A 219 19.60 5.96 10.93
CA PHE A 219 18.64 5.25 10.07
C PHE A 219 19.19 5.12 8.66
N THR A 220 19.22 3.90 8.16
CA THR A 220 19.47 3.59 6.75
C THR A 220 18.18 3.06 6.14
N PRO A 221 17.52 3.78 5.24
CA PRO A 221 16.30 3.30 4.58
C PRO A 221 16.54 1.96 3.86
N GLY A 222 15.50 1.14 3.78
CA GLY A 222 15.51 -0.08 2.98
C GLY A 222 15.53 0.22 1.49
N TRP A 223 15.36 -0.81 0.66
CA TRP A 223 15.20 -0.58 -0.77
C TRP A 223 13.93 0.25 -1.04
N GLN A 224 14.08 1.30 -1.85
CA GLN A 224 13.00 2.21 -2.24
C GLN A 224 12.94 2.28 -3.78
N PRO A 225 11.80 1.93 -4.39
CA PRO A 225 11.64 1.78 -5.85
C PRO A 225 11.82 3.05 -6.68
N ALA A 226 11.68 4.23 -6.07
CA ALA A 226 11.89 5.51 -6.72
C ALA A 226 12.95 6.32 -5.94
N PRO A 227 13.92 6.96 -6.62
CA PRO A 227 14.76 7.96 -5.99
C PRO A 227 13.90 9.21 -5.74
N ILE A 228 13.05 9.16 -4.72
CA ILE A 228 12.66 10.37 -4.02
C ILE A 228 13.96 11.06 -3.58
N ALA A 229 14.00 12.39 -3.60
CA ALA A 229 15.15 13.10 -3.02
C ALA A 229 15.39 12.51 -1.63
N GLN A 230 16.61 12.04 -1.33
CA GLN A 230 16.91 11.32 -0.08
C GLN A 230 16.45 12.09 1.18
N SER A 231 16.31 13.41 1.08
CA SER A 231 15.73 14.28 2.11
C SER A 231 14.27 13.95 2.49
N LEU A 232 13.53 13.26 1.63
CA LEU A 232 12.17 12.77 1.90
C LEU A 232 12.15 11.30 2.30
N ALA A 233 13.26 10.55 2.15
CA ALA A 233 13.39 9.16 2.56
C ALA A 233 13.80 9.00 4.04
N GLY A 234 13.99 10.12 4.75
CA GLY A 234 14.29 10.13 6.17
C GLY A 234 13.11 9.70 7.04
N PRO A 235 13.33 9.52 8.35
CA PRO A 235 12.27 9.19 9.30
C PRO A 235 11.17 10.25 9.22
N GLN A 236 9.91 9.83 9.21
CA GLN A 236 8.74 10.70 9.34
C GLN A 236 8.24 10.77 10.78
N GLN A 237 8.40 9.66 11.50
CA GLN A 237 8.04 9.54 12.91
C GLN A 237 9.00 8.58 13.60
N VAL A 238 9.35 8.92 14.84
CA VAL A 238 10.21 8.09 15.68
C VAL A 238 9.54 7.86 17.03
N ARG A 239 9.61 6.63 17.54
CA ARG A 239 9.14 6.27 18.87
C ARG A 239 10.23 5.53 19.63
N TRP A 240 10.32 5.75 20.93
CA TRP A 240 11.33 5.17 21.80
C TRP A 240 10.69 4.38 22.95
N ASP A 241 11.28 3.22 23.22
CA ASP A 241 11.06 2.39 24.40
C ASP A 241 12.40 2.22 25.12
N PHE A 242 12.49 2.67 26.37
CA PHE A 242 13.74 2.57 27.16
C PHE A 242 13.87 1.25 27.91
N GLY A 243 12.87 0.36 27.86
CA GLY A 243 12.96 -0.99 28.42
C GLY A 243 12.74 -1.09 29.94
N ASP A 244 12.51 0.04 30.63
CA ASP A 244 12.29 0.11 32.09
C ASP A 244 10.81 0.25 32.48
N GLY A 245 9.90 0.12 31.50
CA GLY A 245 8.45 0.25 31.69
C GLY A 245 7.94 1.69 31.70
N THR A 246 8.81 2.69 31.46
CA THR A 246 8.37 4.07 31.25
C THR A 246 7.56 4.19 29.95
N PRO A 247 6.62 5.15 29.86
CA PRO A 247 5.79 5.31 28.67
C PRO A 247 6.61 5.56 27.40
N TYR A 248 6.11 5.08 26.26
CA TYR A 248 6.75 5.35 24.97
C TYR A 248 6.87 6.84 24.70
N VAL A 249 8.02 7.22 24.17
CA VAL A 249 8.32 8.59 23.75
C VAL A 249 8.13 8.69 22.25
N THR A 250 7.13 9.45 21.81
CA THR A 250 6.86 9.70 20.38
C THR A 250 7.38 11.07 19.98
N ALA A 251 8.14 11.13 18.91
CA ALA A 251 8.71 12.36 18.37
C ALA A 251 8.54 12.45 16.84
N GLY A 252 8.90 13.61 16.28
CA GLY A 252 8.82 13.89 14.84
C GLY A 252 9.87 13.15 14.00
N SER A 253 10.32 13.78 12.92
CA SER A 253 11.15 13.17 11.87
C SER A 253 12.64 13.02 12.21
N ASP A 254 13.15 13.69 13.24
CA ASP A 254 14.58 13.58 13.60
C ASP A 254 14.83 14.11 15.01
N THR A 255 14.71 13.25 16.02
CA THR A 255 15.10 13.61 17.38
C THR A 255 15.77 12.44 18.09
N ASN A 256 17.00 12.68 18.51
CA ASN A 256 17.63 11.91 19.57
C ASN A 256 16.78 11.96 20.84
N ALA A 257 16.90 10.94 21.67
CA ALA A 257 16.20 10.87 22.94
C ALA A 257 17.19 10.97 24.11
N SER A 258 16.68 11.31 25.29
CA SER A 258 17.44 11.17 26.52
C SER A 258 16.57 10.57 27.61
N HIS A 259 17.18 9.78 28.48
CA HIS A 259 16.49 9.06 29.55
C HIS A 259 17.40 8.88 30.75
N GLN A 260 16.81 8.69 31.92
CA GLN A 260 17.52 8.47 33.17
C GLN A 260 16.98 7.20 33.81
N TYR A 261 17.84 6.26 34.19
CA TYR A 261 17.40 5.01 34.82
C TYR A 261 17.45 5.11 36.34
N ALA A 262 16.48 4.51 37.03
CA ALA A 262 16.57 4.31 38.47
C ALA A 262 17.62 3.24 38.81
N CYS A 263 18.26 3.32 39.97
CA CYS A 263 19.21 2.28 40.39
C CYS A 263 18.48 0.98 40.78
N ALA A 264 18.96 -0.15 40.26
CA ALA A 264 18.49 -1.49 40.55
C ALA A 264 19.67 -2.49 40.62
N ALA A 265 19.45 -3.66 41.25
CA ALA A 265 20.48 -4.69 41.41
C ALA A 265 20.84 -5.40 40.08
N ASP A 266 19.88 -5.49 39.16
CA ASP A 266 20.07 -5.89 37.76
C ASP A 266 19.50 -4.74 36.92
N ASN A 267 20.38 -3.93 36.34
CA ASN A 267 20.02 -2.67 35.69
C ASN A 267 20.35 -2.68 34.19
N VAL A 268 20.11 -3.82 33.55
CA VAL A 268 20.25 -3.99 32.10
C VAL A 268 18.88 -3.81 31.44
N HIS A 269 18.81 -2.90 30.47
CA HIS A 269 17.58 -2.55 29.76
C HIS A 269 17.73 -2.77 28.27
N THR A 270 16.68 -3.30 27.65
CA THR A 270 16.60 -3.38 26.18
C THR A 270 15.93 -2.12 25.65
N VAL A 271 16.73 -1.22 25.10
CA VAL A 271 16.25 0.01 24.47
C VAL A 271 15.87 -0.28 23.04
N ARG A 272 14.67 0.15 22.63
CA ARG A 272 14.16 0.00 21.27
C ARG A 272 13.75 1.34 20.68
N ILE A 273 13.91 1.44 19.37
CA ILE A 273 13.43 2.54 18.56
C ILE A 273 12.55 2.00 17.44
N GLU A 274 11.44 2.67 17.17
CA GLU A 274 10.58 2.43 16.00
C GLU A 274 10.64 3.66 15.10
N VAL A 275 11.08 3.46 13.86
CA VAL A 275 11.21 4.51 12.85
C VAL A 275 10.23 4.23 11.73
N MET A 276 9.34 5.18 11.43
CA MET A 276 8.44 5.13 10.28
C MET A 276 8.99 6.00 9.15
N ASP A 277 9.09 5.46 7.93
CA ASP A 277 9.51 6.21 6.75
C ASP A 277 8.33 6.87 5.99
N VAL A 278 8.63 7.54 4.87
CA VAL A 278 7.65 8.25 4.02
C VAL A 278 6.64 7.32 3.33
N TYR A 279 6.96 6.04 3.21
CA TYR A 279 6.07 5.02 2.68
C TYR A 279 5.34 4.28 3.81
N GLY A 280 5.45 4.73 5.05
CA GLY A 280 4.83 4.11 6.22
C GLY A 280 5.45 2.76 6.58
N VAL A 281 6.69 2.48 6.15
CA VAL A 281 7.44 1.29 6.58
C VAL A 281 7.98 1.55 7.97
N THR A 282 7.68 0.67 8.92
CA THR A 282 8.28 0.70 10.26
C THR A 282 9.54 -0.16 10.30
N THR A 283 10.61 0.38 10.88
CA THR A 283 11.87 -0.31 11.12
C THR A 283 12.19 -0.24 12.61
N LEU A 284 12.50 -1.39 13.22
CA LEU A 284 12.91 -1.45 14.63
C LEU A 284 14.44 -1.49 14.75
N GLY A 285 14.97 -0.70 15.68
CA GLY A 285 16.33 -0.83 16.19
C GLY A 285 16.30 -1.26 17.64
N THR A 286 17.31 -2.01 18.08
CA THR A 286 17.44 -2.46 19.47
C THR A 286 18.89 -2.37 19.93
N THR A 287 19.09 -2.04 21.20
CA THR A 287 20.40 -2.08 21.85
C THR A 287 20.22 -2.40 23.34
N GLU A 288 21.28 -2.90 23.98
CA GLU A 288 21.30 -3.12 25.43
C GLU A 288 22.03 -1.97 26.12
N VAL A 289 21.45 -1.49 27.22
CA VAL A 289 22.07 -0.50 28.10
C VAL A 289 22.20 -1.09 29.49
N ASN A 290 23.44 -1.16 29.98
CA ASN A 290 23.69 -1.44 31.39
C ASN A 290 23.81 -0.12 32.15
N ALA A 291 22.81 0.21 32.96
CA ALA A 291 22.72 1.41 33.76
C ALA A 291 23.23 1.25 35.20
N THR A 292 23.91 0.13 35.53
CA THR A 292 24.37 -0.16 36.90
C THR A 292 25.28 0.94 37.45
N ASP A 293 26.19 1.45 36.62
CA ASP A 293 27.18 2.46 37.05
C ASP A 293 26.74 3.91 36.79
N ASN A 294 25.59 4.12 36.15
CA ASN A 294 25.09 5.45 35.77
C ASN A 294 23.57 5.58 35.97
N CYS A 295 23.11 5.38 37.20
CA CYS A 295 21.69 5.41 37.56
C CYS A 295 21.38 6.47 38.62
N ASN A 296 20.12 6.88 38.68
CA ASN A 296 19.61 7.80 39.69
C ASN A 296 19.30 7.07 41.01
N PRO A 297 19.99 7.40 42.11
CA PRO A 297 19.78 6.74 43.41
C PRO A 297 18.49 7.17 44.11
N THR A 298 17.84 8.26 43.67
CA THR A 298 16.61 8.77 44.29
C THR A 298 15.35 8.00 43.90
N GLY A 299 15.43 7.15 42.86
CA GLY A 299 14.30 6.38 42.33
C GLY A 299 13.26 7.21 41.56
N ILE A 300 13.41 8.53 41.49
CA ILE A 300 12.53 9.41 40.72
C ILE A 300 13.15 9.61 39.34
N VAL A 301 12.53 9.02 38.32
CA VAL A 301 12.91 9.22 36.92
C VAL A 301 11.97 10.27 36.30
N PRO A 302 12.46 11.43 35.84
CA PRO A 302 11.63 12.39 35.10
C PRO A 302 11.10 11.74 33.83
N SER A 303 9.78 11.72 33.66
CA SER A 303 9.13 11.30 32.43
C SER A 303 9.31 12.38 31.36
N GLY A 304 10.32 12.20 30.50
CA GLY A 304 10.53 12.99 29.29
C GLY A 304 11.46 14.20 29.46
N ILE A 305 12.73 14.03 29.11
CA ILE A 305 13.60 15.15 28.75
C ILE A 305 13.92 15.02 27.27
N TYR A 306 13.28 15.87 26.47
CA TYR A 306 13.62 16.07 25.07
C TYR A 306 14.68 17.15 25.00
N LEU A 307 15.85 16.81 24.46
CA LEU A 307 16.76 17.83 23.94
C LEU A 307 16.67 17.74 22.41
N PRO A 308 16.01 18.70 21.71
CA PRO A 308 16.43 18.94 20.35
C PRO A 308 17.94 19.22 20.41
N ILE A 309 18.73 18.60 19.51
CA ILE A 309 20.12 19.01 19.35
C ILE A 309 20.10 20.51 19.03
N ILE A 310 20.41 21.35 20.02
CA ILE A 310 20.88 22.69 19.76
C ILE A 310 22.34 22.50 19.36
N GLY A 311 22.53 22.16 18.08
CA GLY A 311 23.83 22.09 17.46
C GLY A 311 24.49 23.46 17.54
N LYS A 312 25.79 23.46 17.85
CA LYS A 312 26.67 24.53 17.39
C LYS A 312 26.79 24.49 15.87
#